data_AF-A0A1F6HQI4-F1
#
_entry.id   AF-A0A1F6HQI4-F1
#
_cell.length_a   1.000
_cell.length_b   1.000
_cell.length_c   1.000
_cell.angle_alpha   90.00
_cell.angle_beta   90.00
_cell.angle_gamma   90.00
#
_symmetry.space_group_name_H-M   'P 1'
#
loop_
_entity.id
_entity.type
_entity.pdbx_description
1 polymer ?
#
loop_
_entity_poly.entity_id
_entity_poly.type
_entity_poly.pdbx_seq_one_letter_code
_entity_poly.pdbx_strand_id
1 'polypeptide(L)'
;MSNETVKEETIKADPIFDEAKDESELQNDIKAGEWQKLRQFETYKRRSRQGRIIATHQAVCNRIKQLETLFYQLVRNHPAKAVKLLNEIKRLRFLAEWLLQSLIWEERGQLEDHEMPPELEPLL
;
A
#
# COMPACT_ATOMS: atom_id res chain seq x y z
N MET A 1 -35.82 13.96 51.76
CA MET A 1 -34.55 14.37 51.14
C MET A 1 -33.93 13.12 50.56
N SER A 2 -34.08 12.92 49.25
CA SER A 2 -33.64 11.71 48.55
C SER A 2 -32.39 12.06 47.77
N ASN A 3 -31.25 11.48 48.15
CA ASN A 3 -29.99 11.62 47.41
C ASN A 3 -30.04 10.72 46.18
N GLU A 4 -30.25 11.32 45.01
CA GLU A 4 -30.01 10.67 43.73
C GLU A 4 -28.50 10.52 43.52
N THR A 5 -28.07 9.28 43.42
CA THR A 5 -26.70 8.88 43.10
C THR A 5 -26.48 9.12 41.61
N VAL A 6 -25.68 10.13 41.30
CA VAL A 6 -25.21 10.41 39.93
C VAL A 6 -24.35 9.23 39.48
N LYS A 7 -24.80 8.53 38.43
CA LYS A 7 -24.03 7.48 37.77
C LYS A 7 -22.91 8.14 36.96
N GLU A 8 -21.66 7.82 37.29
CA GLU A 8 -20.50 8.15 36.47
C GLU A 8 -20.62 7.41 35.13
N GLU A 9 -21.04 8.13 34.10
CA GLU A 9 -20.88 7.68 32.71
C GLU A 9 -19.39 7.71 32.37
N THR A 10 -18.79 6.53 32.31
CA THR A 10 -17.43 6.35 31.86
C THR A 10 -17.37 6.67 30.36
N ILE A 11 -16.93 7.88 30.02
CA ILE A 11 -16.62 8.28 28.65
C ILE A 11 -15.52 7.34 28.16
N LYS A 12 -15.87 6.41 27.26
CA LYS A 12 -14.87 5.63 26.51
C LYS A 12 -14.13 6.62 25.62
N ALA A 13 -12.89 6.91 25.98
CA ALA A 13 -12.00 7.66 25.12
C ALA A 13 -11.89 6.92 23.78
N ASP A 14 -12.29 7.57 22.70
CA ASP A 14 -11.97 7.10 21.36
C ASP A 14 -10.44 6.92 21.26
N PRO A 15 -9.94 5.85 20.63
CA PRO A 15 -8.51 5.69 20.44
C PRO A 15 -8.01 6.94 19.71
N ILE A 16 -7.07 7.66 20.32
CA ILE A 16 -6.39 8.80 19.71
C ILE A 16 -5.64 8.24 18.50
N PHE A 17 -6.25 8.35 17.33
CA PHE A 17 -5.61 8.02 16.07
C PHE A 17 -4.53 9.07 15.81
N ASP A 18 -3.28 8.71 16.07
CA ASP A 18 -2.13 9.56 15.75
C ASP A 18 -1.86 9.47 14.25
N GLU A 19 -2.53 10.33 13.49
CA GLU A 19 -2.46 10.38 12.04
C GLU A 19 -1.05 10.64 11.52
N ALA A 20 -0.24 11.40 12.26
CA ALA A 20 1.14 11.68 11.88
C ALA A 20 2.01 10.42 11.98
N LYS A 21 1.77 9.59 13.00
CA LYS A 21 2.45 8.31 13.17
C LYS A 21 2.04 7.30 12.10
N ASP A 22 0.74 7.16 11.83
CA ASP A 22 0.22 6.24 10.80
C ASP A 22 0.77 6.59 9.41
N GLU A 23 0.82 7.88 9.05
CA GLU A 23 1.41 8.33 7.79
C GLU A 23 2.92 8.06 7.74
N SER A 24 3.65 8.23 8.84
CA SER A 24 5.08 7.90 8.91
C SER A 24 5.34 6.40 8.68
N GLU A 25 4.55 5.53 9.31
CA GLU A 25 4.64 4.08 9.13
C GLU A 25 4.28 3.66 7.70
N LEU A 26 3.22 4.24 7.12
CA LEU A 26 2.86 4.05 5.73
C LEU A 26 4.01 4.42 4.78
N GLN A 27 4.65 5.57 5.00
CA GLN A 27 5.79 5.99 4.18
C GLN A 27 7.00 5.07 4.33
N ASN A 28 7.21 4.48 5.51
CA ASN A 28 8.27 3.50 5.71
C ASN A 28 8.01 2.22 4.90
N ASP A 29 6.78 1.72 4.89
CA ASP A 29 6.41 0.54 4.11
C ASP A 29 6.48 0.81 2.59
N ILE A 30 6.10 2.01 2.14
CA ILE A 30 6.30 2.43 0.74
C ILE A 30 7.79 2.40 0.37
N LYS A 31 8.67 2.96 1.22
CA LYS A 31 10.13 2.97 0.98
C LYS A 31 10.73 1.55 1.04
N ALA A 32 10.23 0.71 1.94
CA ALA A 32 10.64 -0.69 2.07
C ALA A 32 10.16 -1.56 0.90
N GLY A 33 9.20 -1.08 0.10
CA GLY A 33 8.64 -1.80 -1.03
C GLY A 33 7.63 -2.87 -0.61
N GLU A 34 6.90 -2.63 0.49
CA GLU A 34 5.94 -3.55 1.10
C GLU A 34 4.51 -3.25 0.61
N TRP A 35 4.29 -3.28 -0.72
CA TRP A 35 3.01 -2.82 -1.30
C TRP A 35 1.77 -3.62 -0.83
N GLN A 36 1.95 -4.89 -0.45
CA GLN A 36 0.88 -5.76 0.05
C GLN A 36 0.37 -5.36 1.45
N LYS A 37 1.18 -4.62 2.21
CA LYS A 37 0.81 -4.14 3.55
C LYS A 37 0.06 -2.81 3.52
N LEU A 38 0.12 -2.07 2.42
CA LEU A 38 -0.42 -0.70 2.35
C LEU A 38 -1.92 -0.64 2.70
N ARG A 39 -2.70 -1.67 2.34
CA ARG A 39 -4.14 -1.75 2.68
C ARG A 39 -4.43 -1.85 4.19
N GLN A 40 -3.43 -2.06 5.04
CA GLN A 40 -3.60 -2.16 6.48
C GLN A 40 -3.64 -0.77 7.13
N PHE A 41 -3.06 0.25 6.50
CA PHE A 41 -3.02 1.62 7.02
C PHE A 41 -4.31 2.37 6.71
N GLU A 42 -4.91 3.00 7.73
CA GLU A 42 -6.12 3.80 7.55
C GLU A 42 -5.83 5.06 6.70
N THR A 43 -4.67 5.69 6.90
CA THR A 43 -4.20 6.80 6.05
C THR A 43 -4.15 6.42 4.57
N TYR A 44 -3.73 5.19 4.23
CA TYR A 44 -3.74 4.71 2.84
C TYR A 44 -5.16 4.51 2.33
N LYS A 45 -6.06 3.90 3.11
CA LYS A 45 -7.46 3.68 2.72
C LYS A 45 -8.20 4.99 2.45
N ARG A 46 -7.89 6.04 3.21
CA ARG A 46 -8.48 7.38 3.05
C ARG A 46 -7.99 8.15 1.81
N ARG A 47 -6.92 7.70 1.14
CA ARG A 47 -6.43 8.35 -0.08
C ARG A 47 -7.42 8.21 -1.23
N SER A 48 -7.38 9.15 -2.16
CA SER A 48 -8.08 9.01 -3.44
C SER A 48 -7.65 7.74 -4.17
N ARG A 49 -8.45 7.27 -5.13
CA ARG A 49 -8.10 6.16 -6.04
C ARG A 49 -6.69 6.34 -6.62
N GLN A 50 -6.42 7.52 -7.18
CA GLN A 50 -5.13 7.88 -7.76
C GLN A 50 -4.01 7.86 -6.69
N GLY A 51 -4.28 8.41 -5.50
CA GLY A 51 -3.30 8.43 -4.41
C GLY A 51 -2.91 7.03 -3.91
N ARG A 52 -3.86 6.10 -3.89
CA ARG A 52 -3.59 4.68 -3.59
C ARG A 52 -2.76 4.03 -4.71
N ILE A 53 -3.17 4.18 -5.96
CA ILE A 53 -2.44 3.64 -7.12
C ILE A 53 -0.98 4.15 -7.14
N ILE A 54 -0.76 5.46 -6.93
CA ILE A 54 0.58 6.06 -6.89
C ILE A 54 1.42 5.47 -5.76
N ALA A 55 0.85 5.32 -4.56
CA ALA A 55 1.55 4.76 -3.41
C ALA A 55 1.92 3.28 -3.63
N THR A 56 0.99 2.47 -4.16
CA THR A 56 1.26 1.08 -4.54
C THR A 56 2.35 1.00 -5.61
N HIS A 57 2.25 1.82 -6.66
CA HIS A 57 3.24 1.88 -7.73
C HIS A 57 4.63 2.22 -7.19
N GLN A 58 4.73 3.22 -6.32
CA GLN A 58 5.99 3.60 -5.69
C GLN A 58 6.60 2.45 -4.87
N ALA A 59 5.79 1.76 -4.06
CA ALA A 59 6.24 0.60 -3.30
C ALA A 59 6.70 -0.56 -4.20
N VAL A 60 5.96 -0.87 -5.26
CA VAL A 60 6.35 -1.88 -6.26
C VAL A 60 7.67 -1.53 -6.94
N CYS A 61 7.86 -0.27 -7.37
CA CYS A 61 9.11 0.20 -7.96
C CYS A 61 10.30 0.08 -6.98
N ASN A 62 10.08 0.40 -5.69
CA ASN A 62 11.11 0.23 -4.67
C ASN A 62 11.49 -1.24 -4.49
N ARG A 63 10.51 -2.16 -4.50
CA ARG A 63 10.79 -3.59 -4.47
C ARG A 63 11.60 -4.04 -5.68
N ILE A 64 11.22 -3.61 -6.89
CA ILE A 64 11.93 -3.96 -8.12
C ILE A 64 13.42 -3.59 -8.00
N LYS A 65 13.73 -2.37 -7.54
CA LYS A 65 15.12 -1.90 -7.35
C LYS A 65 15.91 -2.77 -6.37
N GLN A 66 15.28 -3.19 -5.27
CA GLN A 66 15.90 -4.09 -4.30
C GLN A 66 16.20 -5.46 -4.93
N LEU A 67 15.23 -6.04 -5.65
CA LEU A 67 15.40 -7.34 -6.30
C LEU A 67 16.43 -7.30 -7.42
N GLU A 68 16.51 -6.21 -8.19
CA GLU A 68 17.52 -6.01 -9.22
C GLU A 68 18.93 -5.99 -8.62
N THR A 69 19.11 -5.29 -7.50
CA THR A 69 20.39 -5.26 -6.79
C THR A 69 20.80 -6.66 -6.33
N LEU A 70 19.87 -7.42 -5.74
CA LEU A 70 20.11 -8.81 -5.34
C LEU A 70 20.38 -9.74 -6.54
N PHE A 71 19.68 -9.52 -7.65
CA PHE A 71 19.87 -10.30 -8.87
C PHE A 71 21.30 -10.17 -9.39
N TYR A 72 21.82 -8.94 -9.50
CA TYR A 72 23.20 -8.71 -9.96
C TYR A 72 24.25 -9.32 -9.03
N GLN A 73 24.00 -9.36 -7.72
CA GLN A 73 24.89 -10.04 -6.76
C GLN A 73 24.87 -11.57 -6.92
N LEU A 74 23.74 -12.15 -7.29
CA LEU A 74 23.54 -13.60 -7.31
C LEU A 74 23.80 -14.25 -8.68
N VAL A 75 23.65 -13.52 -9.79
CA VAL A 75 23.69 -14.11 -11.14
C VAL A 75 24.98 -14.87 -11.44
N ARG A 76 26.11 -14.42 -10.88
CA ARG A 76 27.43 -15.05 -11.08
C ARG A 76 27.60 -16.35 -10.30
N ASN A 77 27.10 -16.41 -9.07
CA ASN A 77 27.41 -17.49 -8.11
C ASN A 77 26.24 -18.47 -7.93
N HIS A 78 25.01 -18.03 -8.18
CA HIS A 78 23.78 -18.79 -7.93
C HIS A 78 22.74 -18.56 -9.05
N PRO A 79 23.02 -19.01 -10.29
CA PRO A 79 22.17 -18.72 -11.46
C PRO A 79 20.73 -19.23 -11.30
N ALA A 80 20.52 -20.39 -10.65
CA ALA A 80 19.18 -20.92 -10.40
C ALA A 80 18.34 -20.01 -9.47
N LYS A 81 18.96 -19.39 -8.46
CA LYS A 81 18.29 -18.40 -7.59
C LYS A 81 18.04 -17.09 -8.35
N ALA A 82 18.98 -16.69 -9.20
CA ALA A 82 18.85 -15.50 -10.03
C ALA A 82 17.70 -15.61 -11.03
N VAL A 83 17.42 -16.79 -11.61
CA VAL A 83 16.26 -17.00 -12.48
C VAL A 83 14.94 -16.78 -11.73
N LYS A 84 14.82 -17.26 -10.48
CA LYS A 84 13.62 -17.02 -9.66
C LYS A 84 13.42 -15.52 -9.40
N LEU A 85 14.49 -14.80 -9.06
CA LEU A 85 14.44 -13.35 -8.90
C LEU A 85 14.06 -12.62 -10.18
N LEU A 86 14.61 -13.04 -11.32
CA LEU A 86 14.28 -12.44 -12.62
C LEU A 86 12.80 -12.60 -12.97
N ASN A 87 12.21 -13.76 -12.70
CA ASN A 87 10.79 -13.99 -12.92
C ASN A 87 9.93 -13.08 -12.03
N GLU A 88 10.33 -12.90 -10.77
CA GLU A 88 9.64 -11.99 -9.86
C GLU A 88 9.77 -10.53 -10.31
N ILE A 89 10.96 -10.09 -10.73
CA ILE A 89 11.18 -8.74 -11.30
C ILE A 89 10.26 -8.51 -12.50
N LYS A 90 10.15 -9.48 -13.41
CA LYS A 90 9.25 -9.38 -14.58
C LYS A 90 7.78 -9.25 -14.17
N ARG A 91 7.33 -10.06 -13.21
CA ARG A 91 5.97 -9.99 -12.66
C ARG A 91 5.67 -8.62 -12.06
N LEU A 92 6.60 -8.09 -11.26
CA LEU A 92 6.43 -6.78 -10.64
C LEU A 92 6.47 -5.63 -11.65
N ARG A 93 7.28 -5.73 -12.72
CA ARG A 93 7.27 -4.74 -13.81
C ARG A 93 5.93 -4.72 -14.54
N PHE A 94 5.34 -5.88 -14.78
CA PHE A 94 3.98 -5.96 -15.34
C PHE A 94 2.96 -5.28 -14.42
N LEU A 95 3.05 -5.55 -13.11
CA LEU A 95 2.19 -4.90 -12.11
C LEU A 95 2.37 -3.37 -12.10
N ALA A 96 3.61 -2.88 -12.14
CA ALA A 96 3.91 -1.45 -12.16
C ALA A 96 3.34 -0.77 -13.40
N GLU A 97 3.51 -1.38 -14.58
CA GLU A 97 2.93 -0.86 -15.82
C GLU A 97 1.40 -0.83 -15.74
N TRP A 98 0.80 -1.92 -15.28
CA TRP A 98 -0.66 -2.01 -15.14
C TRP A 98 -1.23 -0.97 -14.16
N LEU A 99 -0.52 -0.69 -13.06
CA LEU A 99 -0.86 0.40 -12.13
C LEU A 99 -0.84 1.77 -12.82
N LEU A 100 0.15 2.05 -13.69
CA LEU A 100 0.19 3.29 -14.45
C LEU A 100 -0.97 3.38 -15.46
N GLN A 101 -1.28 2.29 -16.16
CA GLN A 101 -2.43 2.23 -17.06
C GLN A 101 -3.76 2.47 -16.31
N SER A 102 -3.83 2.01 -15.05
CA SER A 102 -5.00 2.22 -14.18
C SER A 102 -5.19 3.70 -13.79
N LEU A 103 -4.15 4.54 -13.89
CA LEU A 103 -4.27 6.00 -13.74
C LEU A 103 -4.89 6.67 -14.97
N ILE A 104 -4.70 6.07 -16.15
CA ILE A 104 -5.21 6.59 -17.44
C ILE A 104 -6.66 6.18 -17.65
N TRP A 105 -7.05 5.00 -17.13
CA TRP A 105 -8.40 4.45 -17.31
C TRP A 105 -9.39 5.03 -16.29
N GLU A 106 -10.30 5.87 -16.79
CA GLU A 106 -11.57 6.25 -16.16
C GLU A 106 -12.71 5.77 -17.06
N GLU A 107 -13.41 4.72 -16.65
CA GLU A 107 -14.43 4.07 -17.49
C GLU A 107 -15.65 4.97 -17.77
N ARG A 108 -15.87 6.00 -16.93
CA ARG A 108 -17.07 6.85 -16.96
C ARG A 108 -16.79 8.36 -17.14
N GLY A 109 -15.53 8.79 -17.22
CA GLY A 109 -15.17 10.22 -17.25
C GLY A 109 -15.66 11.03 -16.03
N GLN A 110 -16.02 10.33 -14.96
CA GLN A 110 -16.35 10.87 -13.66
C GLN A 110 -15.28 10.35 -12.72
N LEU A 111 -14.59 11.26 -12.02
CA LEU A 111 -13.76 10.94 -10.87
C LEU A 111 -14.68 10.37 -9.79
N GLU A 112 -15.11 9.11 -9.93
CA GLU A 112 -15.91 8.43 -8.91
C GLU A 112 -15.08 8.39 -7.62
N ASP A 113 -15.69 8.90 -6.56
CA ASP A 113 -15.10 9.07 -5.25
C ASP A 113 -14.50 7.75 -4.75
N HIS A 114 -13.22 7.82 -4.38
CA HIS A 114 -12.57 6.95 -3.39
C HIS A 114 -12.66 5.43 -3.53
N GLU A 115 -13.07 4.86 -4.66
CA GLU A 115 -13.06 3.40 -4.83
C GLU A 115 -11.79 2.90 -5.53
N MET A 116 -11.26 1.80 -5.00
CA MET A 116 -10.07 1.15 -5.56
C MET A 116 -10.53 0.38 -6.79
N PRO A 117 -9.84 0.43 -7.94
CA PRO A 117 -10.27 -0.35 -9.08
C PRO A 117 -10.39 -1.82 -8.63
N PRO A 118 -11.53 -2.49 -8.88
CA PRO A 118 -11.79 -3.84 -8.38
C PRO A 118 -10.70 -4.85 -8.81
N GLU A 119 -10.01 -4.56 -9.90
CA GLU A 119 -8.89 -5.34 -10.42
C GLU A 119 -7.64 -5.29 -9.52
N LEU A 120 -7.53 -4.31 -8.61
CA LEU A 120 -6.44 -4.18 -7.65
C LEU A 120 -6.64 -5.04 -6.40
N GLU A 121 -7.87 -5.40 -6.05
CA GLU A 121 -8.17 -6.19 -4.85
C GLU A 121 -7.40 -7.51 -4.75
N PRO A 122 -7.29 -8.34 -5.81
CA PRO A 122 -6.58 -9.62 -5.70
C PRO A 122 -5.05 -9.49 -5.67
N LEU A 123 -4.50 -8.29 -5.90
CA LEU A 123 -3.06 -8.03 -6.01
C LEU A 123 -2.46 -7.41 -4.74
N LEU A 124 -3.33 -6.96 -3.82
CA LEU A 124 -3.01 -6.40 -2.51
C LEU A 124 -3.30 -7.42 -1.41
#